data_AF-A0A9W6TKB1-F1
#
_entry.id   AF-A0A9W6TKB1-F1
#
_cell.length_a   1.000
_cell.length_b   1.000
_cell.length_c   1.000
_cell.angle_alpha   90.00
_cell.angle_beta   90.00
_cell.angle_gamma   90.00
#
_symmetry.space_group_name_H-M   'P 1'
#
loop_
_entity.id
_entity.type
_entity.pdbx_description
1 polymer ?
#
loop_
_entity_poly.entity_id
_entity_poly.type
_entity_poly.pdbx_seq_one_letter_code
_entity_poly.pdbx_strand_id
1 'polypeptide(L)'
;MERELFAQVAARAAQLGLDARRLDAPVLSDAELWTRANEILKRTRGSDESVSAAWVHRFKKRHGLHRSQLRRAAADAEADAEPALEAASGAKRAAAHQLTDTTSPRKRPATAASTAASASATAAAAAAAPGNRPHFVSAEDILLLTQVLDVKPWAAAYAMDGWQQVVDKLRADCAFRLEKTAGACQARVNLLLSHMKSGNMTALRKSGTKDEFERKCALLREVAAQMEVHERMQQGGDNVGVLAVSGLEPTAIVGPTAVSPINAGLVDLAQERERMAQRRLELMERKMERELAAQKRHSQEQVERLEKLHREQ
;
A
#
# COMPACT_ATOMS: atom_id res chain seq x y z
N MET A 1 2.67 -26.33 21.66
CA MET A 1 1.91 -25.72 20.56
C MET A 1 2.78 -25.36 19.34
N GLU A 2 3.58 -24.29 19.35
CA GLU A 2 4.28 -23.81 18.12
C GLU A 2 5.20 -24.84 17.46
N ARG A 3 6.00 -25.55 18.27
CA ARG A 3 6.89 -26.62 17.79
C ARG A 3 6.12 -27.76 17.12
N GLU A 4 4.97 -28.11 17.70
CA GLU A 4 4.09 -29.17 17.21
C GLU A 4 3.40 -28.76 15.90
N LEU A 5 2.92 -27.51 15.83
CA LEU A 5 2.33 -26.95 14.61
C LEU A 5 3.37 -26.92 13.47
N PHE A 6 4.60 -26.49 13.75
CA PHE A 6 5.66 -26.49 12.74
C PHE A 6 6.05 -27.91 12.30
N ALA A 7 6.07 -28.88 13.22
CA ALA A 7 6.31 -30.29 12.87
C ALA A 7 5.21 -30.84 11.94
N GLN A 8 3.94 -30.48 12.15
CA GLN A 8 2.84 -30.84 11.25
C GLN A 8 2.98 -30.19 9.86
N VAL A 9 3.39 -28.91 9.82
CA VAL A 9 3.67 -28.21 8.55
C VAL A 9 4.82 -28.90 7.80
N ALA A 10 5.90 -29.26 8.49
CA ALA A 10 7.05 -29.93 7.91
C ALA A 10 6.72 -31.36 7.43
N ALA A 11 5.95 -32.12 8.21
CA ALA A 11 5.51 -33.46 7.83
C ALA A 11 4.59 -33.43 6.59
N ARG A 12 3.68 -32.44 6.52
CA ARG A 12 2.80 -32.27 5.35
C ARG A 12 3.57 -31.82 4.11
N ALA A 13 4.58 -30.96 4.27
CA ALA A 13 5.47 -30.60 3.18
C ALA A 13 6.24 -31.83 2.66
N ALA A 14 6.78 -32.66 3.57
CA ALA A 14 7.47 -33.90 3.21
C ALA A 14 6.54 -34.92 2.52
N GLN A 15 5.28 -35.05 2.95
CA GLN A 15 4.28 -35.91 2.29
C GLN A 15 3.97 -35.49 0.85
N LEU A 16 4.06 -34.19 0.56
CA LEU A 16 3.86 -33.64 -0.78
C LEU A 16 5.14 -33.69 -1.63
N GLY A 17 6.26 -34.19 -1.08
CA GLY A 17 7.56 -34.17 -1.76
C GLY A 17 8.14 -32.77 -1.93
N LEU A 18 7.69 -31.81 -1.12
CA LEU A 18 8.01 -30.39 -1.26
C LEU A 18 8.81 -29.91 -0.04
N ASP A 19 9.86 -29.14 -0.29
CA ASP A 19 10.53 -28.42 0.80
C ASP A 19 9.60 -27.34 1.33
N ALA A 20 9.30 -27.38 2.64
CA ALA A 20 8.44 -26.41 3.33
C ALA A 20 8.86 -24.93 3.14
N ARG A 21 10.07 -24.70 2.62
CA ARG A 21 10.69 -23.39 2.40
C ARG A 21 10.78 -22.97 0.91
N ARG A 22 10.47 -23.86 -0.05
CA ARG A 22 10.71 -23.63 -1.50
C ARG A 22 9.43 -23.46 -2.33
N LEU A 23 8.28 -23.20 -1.72
CA LEU A 23 7.03 -23.02 -2.46
C LEU A 23 6.56 -21.57 -2.54
N ASP A 24 6.15 -21.18 -3.74
CA ASP A 24 5.38 -19.97 -4.05
C ASP A 24 3.93 -20.00 -3.54
N ALA A 25 3.46 -21.15 -3.06
CA ALA A 25 2.16 -21.33 -2.41
C ALA A 25 2.35 -21.86 -0.98
N PRO A 26 1.70 -21.25 0.03
CA PRO A 26 1.81 -21.72 1.41
C PRO A 26 1.22 -23.13 1.54
N VAL A 27 2.04 -24.09 2.03
CA VAL A 27 1.69 -25.52 2.24
C VAL A 27 0.36 -25.70 3.00
N LEU A 28 0.01 -24.74 3.84
CA LEU A 28 -1.26 -24.60 4.53
C LEU A 28 -1.74 -23.16 4.41
N SER A 29 -3.02 -22.97 4.13
CA SER A 29 -3.66 -21.66 4.14
C SER A 29 -3.63 -21.03 5.54
N ASP A 30 -3.76 -19.70 5.62
CA ASP A 30 -3.78 -18.99 6.91
C ASP A 30 -4.94 -19.45 7.81
N ALA A 31 -6.07 -19.82 7.19
CA ALA A 31 -7.22 -20.41 7.88
C ALA A 31 -6.89 -21.78 8.47
N GLU A 32 -6.22 -22.67 7.71
CA GLU A 32 -5.84 -23.99 8.23
C GLU A 32 -4.78 -23.90 9.34
N LEU A 33 -3.80 -23.00 9.21
CA LEU A 33 -2.81 -22.75 10.27
C LEU A 33 -3.46 -22.26 11.55
N TRP A 34 -4.45 -21.37 11.43
CA TRP A 34 -5.22 -20.87 12.57
C TRP A 34 -6.04 -21.99 13.24
N THR A 35 -6.76 -22.79 12.45
CA THR A 35 -7.57 -23.91 12.95
C THR A 35 -6.70 -24.93 13.68
N ARG A 36 -5.59 -25.35 13.09
CA ARG A 36 -4.65 -26.31 13.70
C ARG A 36 -4.00 -25.76 14.97
N ALA A 37 -3.64 -24.47 14.99
CA ALA A 37 -3.10 -23.83 16.18
C ALA A 37 -4.10 -23.86 17.34
N ASN A 38 -5.39 -23.59 17.06
CA ASN A 38 -6.45 -23.62 18.05
C ASN A 38 -6.80 -25.04 18.51
N GLU A 39 -6.76 -26.05 17.62
CA GLU A 39 -6.89 -27.46 18.01
C GLU A 39 -5.79 -27.88 19.00
N ILE A 40 -4.54 -27.52 18.73
CA ILE A 40 -3.41 -27.79 19.62
C ILE A 40 -3.57 -27.03 20.94
N LEU A 41 -4.01 -25.77 20.89
CA LEU A 41 -4.20 -24.95 22.09
C LEU A 41 -5.31 -25.52 22.99
N LYS A 42 -6.45 -25.91 22.41
CA LYS A 42 -7.56 -26.55 23.12
C LYS A 42 -7.13 -27.85 23.79
N ARG A 43 -6.39 -28.72 23.07
CA ARG A 43 -5.88 -29.98 23.62
C ARG A 43 -4.83 -29.80 24.72
N THR A 44 -3.92 -28.83 24.57
CA THR A 44 -2.78 -28.68 25.50
C THR A 44 -3.10 -27.85 26.72
N ARG A 45 -4.08 -26.95 26.64
CA ARG A 45 -4.37 -25.97 27.70
C ARG A 45 -5.83 -25.99 28.16
N GLY A 46 -6.73 -26.67 27.47
CA GLY A 46 -8.15 -26.82 27.85
C GLY A 46 -8.93 -25.49 27.91
N SER A 47 -8.37 -24.42 27.37
CA SER A 47 -8.91 -23.06 27.48
C SER A 47 -9.75 -22.71 26.26
N ASP A 48 -10.82 -21.93 26.45
CA ASP A 48 -11.60 -21.28 25.39
C ASP A 48 -10.84 -20.15 24.67
N GLU A 49 -9.60 -19.87 25.11
CA GLU A 49 -8.72 -18.92 24.44
C GLU A 49 -8.42 -19.38 23.00
N SER A 50 -8.66 -18.48 22.05
CA SER A 50 -8.27 -18.66 20.66
C SER A 50 -7.06 -17.80 20.32
N VAL A 51 -6.23 -18.33 19.44
CA VAL A 51 -5.08 -17.64 18.90
C VAL A 51 -5.56 -16.53 17.97
N SER A 52 -4.99 -15.32 18.03
CA SER A 52 -5.36 -14.24 17.11
C SER A 52 -4.82 -14.46 15.70
N ALA A 53 -5.47 -13.89 14.68
CA ALA A 53 -4.95 -13.87 13.31
C ALA A 53 -3.54 -13.23 13.23
N ALA A 54 -3.26 -12.24 14.09
CA ALA A 54 -1.94 -11.61 14.19
C ALA A 54 -0.84 -12.58 14.69
N TRP A 55 -1.20 -13.58 15.50
CA TRP A 55 -0.25 -14.59 15.93
C TRP A 55 0.16 -15.52 14.78
N VAL A 56 -0.77 -15.89 13.89
CA VAL A 56 -0.49 -16.72 12.69
C VAL A 56 0.54 -16.01 11.81
N HIS A 57 0.38 -14.70 11.62
CA HIS A 57 1.34 -13.89 10.88
C HIS A 57 2.73 -13.87 11.53
N ARG A 58 2.82 -13.75 12.86
CA ARG A 58 4.09 -13.81 13.61
C ARG A 58 4.71 -15.20 13.60
N PHE A 59 3.90 -16.26 13.63
CA PHE A 59 4.34 -17.65 13.49
C PHE A 59 4.99 -17.85 12.11
N LYS A 60 4.31 -17.46 11.03
CA LYS A 60 4.87 -17.56 9.67
C LYS A 60 6.20 -16.82 9.53
N LYS A 61 6.29 -15.60 10.08
CA LYS A 61 7.52 -14.79 10.06
C LYS A 61 8.69 -15.42 10.83
N ARG A 62 8.43 -16.09 11.95
CA ARG A 62 9.48 -16.75 12.78
C ARG A 62 10.00 -18.04 12.15
N HIS A 63 9.17 -18.73 11.39
CA HIS A 63 9.50 -20.02 10.81
C HIS A 63 9.93 -19.96 9.33
N GLY A 64 10.10 -18.77 8.75
CA GLY A 64 10.50 -18.62 7.35
C GLY A 64 9.36 -18.85 6.35
N LEU A 65 8.14 -19.05 6.82
CA LEU A 65 6.94 -19.39 6.04
C LEU A 65 6.19 -18.13 5.56
N HIS A 66 6.77 -16.94 5.76
CA HIS A 66 6.15 -15.69 5.34
C HIS A 66 6.36 -15.48 3.83
N ARG A 67 5.34 -14.97 3.12
CA ARG A 67 5.37 -14.79 1.66
C ARG A 67 6.61 -14.04 1.14
N SER A 68 7.07 -13.02 1.87
CA SER A 68 8.29 -12.26 1.53
C SER A 68 9.60 -12.97 1.87
N GLN A 69 9.58 -13.99 2.73
CA GLN A 69 10.74 -14.83 3.03
C GLN A 69 10.82 -15.97 2.03
N LEU A 70 9.69 -16.61 1.70
CA LEU A 70 9.57 -17.62 0.65
C LEU A 70 9.99 -17.05 -0.71
N ARG A 71 9.52 -15.85 -1.08
CA ARG A 71 9.94 -15.19 -2.34
C ARG A 71 11.45 -14.91 -2.40
N ARG A 72 12.09 -14.58 -1.27
CA ARG A 72 13.55 -14.37 -1.23
C ARG A 72 14.29 -15.69 -1.33
N ALA A 73 13.86 -16.72 -0.58
CA ALA A 73 14.43 -18.05 -0.67
C ALA A 73 14.27 -18.69 -2.07
N ALA A 74 13.19 -18.39 -2.78
CA ALA A 74 13.00 -18.78 -4.17
C ALA A 74 13.97 -18.04 -5.12
N ALA A 75 14.10 -16.72 -4.97
CA ALA A 75 15.04 -15.93 -5.78
C ALA A 75 16.51 -16.31 -5.51
N ASP A 76 16.86 -16.61 -4.26
CA ASP A 76 18.20 -17.08 -3.89
C ASP A 76 18.45 -18.50 -4.46
N ALA A 77 17.44 -19.36 -4.49
CA ALA A 77 17.53 -20.70 -5.08
C ALA A 77 17.59 -20.70 -6.62
N GLU A 78 16.98 -19.71 -7.29
CA GLU A 78 17.13 -19.51 -8.74
C GLU A 78 18.52 -18.91 -9.08
N ALA A 79 19.06 -18.05 -8.21
CA ALA A 79 20.40 -17.50 -8.37
C ALA A 79 21.52 -18.54 -8.15
N ASP A 80 21.30 -19.54 -7.28
CA ASP A 80 22.23 -20.66 -7.09
C ASP A 80 22.09 -21.77 -8.18
N ALA A 81 21.07 -21.71 -9.04
CA ALA A 81 20.84 -22.71 -10.10
C ALA A 81 21.51 -22.35 -11.46
N GLU A 82 22.04 -21.14 -11.60
CA GLU A 82 22.83 -20.66 -12.75
C GLU A 82 24.12 -20.03 -12.20
N PRO A 83 25.21 -20.81 -12.03
CA PRO A 83 26.12 -21.02 -13.16
C PRO A 83 26.77 -22.42 -13.15
N ALA A 84 26.37 -23.29 -14.07
CA ALA A 84 27.08 -24.56 -14.33
C ALA A 84 27.59 -24.67 -15.78
N LEU A 85 27.76 -23.55 -16.49
CA LEU A 85 28.17 -23.54 -17.88
C LEU A 85 29.09 -22.35 -18.25
N GLU A 86 30.10 -22.05 -17.43
CA GLU A 86 31.24 -21.20 -17.83
C GLU A 86 32.45 -21.56 -16.92
N ALA A 87 32.99 -22.76 -17.09
CA ALA A 87 34.23 -23.17 -16.42
C ALA A 87 35.01 -24.17 -17.28
N ALA A 88 35.38 -23.76 -18.50
CA ALA A 88 36.39 -24.45 -19.29
C ALA A 88 37.07 -23.48 -20.28
N SER A 89 38.03 -22.68 -19.82
CA SER A 89 39.27 -22.35 -20.56
C SER A 89 40.00 -21.21 -19.84
N GLY A 90 41.33 -21.31 -19.72
CA GLY A 90 42.16 -20.16 -19.40
C GLY A 90 43.09 -20.29 -18.19
N ALA A 91 43.66 -21.47 -17.97
CA ALA A 91 44.89 -21.57 -17.19
C ALA A 91 46.03 -20.77 -17.84
N LYS A 92 46.58 -19.78 -17.14
CA LYS A 92 48.04 -19.55 -17.07
C LYS A 92 48.41 -18.46 -16.06
N ARG A 93 49.17 -18.91 -15.05
CA ARG A 93 50.47 -18.36 -14.56
C ARG A 93 50.49 -16.89 -14.10
N ALA A 94 51.15 -16.51 -13.01
CA ALA A 94 52.08 -17.17 -12.11
C ALA A 94 52.15 -16.27 -10.85
N ALA A 95 52.14 -16.86 -9.66
CA ALA A 95 53.31 -16.99 -8.79
C ALA A 95 53.85 -15.67 -8.22
N ALA A 96 53.58 -15.43 -6.93
CA ALA A 96 54.56 -15.57 -5.84
C ALA A 96 53.84 -15.20 -4.52
N HIS A 97 53.69 -16.13 -3.56
CA HIS A 97 54.64 -16.39 -2.46
C HIS A 97 54.79 -15.15 -1.55
N GLN A 98 54.50 -15.14 -0.25
CA GLN A 98 54.58 -16.13 0.84
C GLN A 98 53.56 -15.70 1.94
N LEU A 99 52.77 -16.57 2.59
CA LEU A 99 53.11 -17.42 3.76
C LEU A 99 53.90 -16.60 4.82
N THR A 100 53.45 -16.44 6.06
CA THR A 100 53.12 -17.50 7.04
C THR A 100 52.32 -16.99 8.25
N ASP A 101 51.53 -17.92 8.79
CA ASP A 101 51.35 -18.28 10.19
C ASP A 101 50.70 -17.38 11.27
N THR A 102 49.49 -17.83 11.62
CA THR A 102 49.06 -18.33 12.95
C THR A 102 48.83 -17.40 14.14
N THR A 103 47.81 -17.82 14.91
CA THR A 103 47.54 -17.60 16.34
C THR A 103 46.66 -16.41 16.75
N SER A 104 45.41 -16.76 17.11
CA SER A 104 44.62 -16.14 18.19
C SER A 104 45.33 -16.34 19.56
N PRO A 105 44.94 -15.73 20.73
CA PRO A 105 43.76 -14.89 21.01
C PRO A 105 43.99 -13.68 22.00
N ARG A 106 42.92 -12.87 22.22
CA ARG A 106 42.51 -12.19 23.50
C ARG A 106 43.42 -11.13 24.16
N LYS A 107 43.00 -9.85 24.18
CA LYS A 107 42.82 -8.98 25.39
C LYS A 107 42.42 -7.53 25.05
N ARG A 108 41.32 -7.06 25.65
CA ARG A 108 41.08 -5.65 26.10
C ARG A 108 41.94 -5.41 27.38
N PRO A 109 42.20 -4.18 27.89
CA PRO A 109 41.32 -2.99 27.87
C PRO A 109 41.96 -1.58 27.75
N ALA A 110 41.08 -0.59 27.57
CA ALA A 110 41.07 0.83 28.04
C ALA A 110 42.38 1.64 28.18
N THR A 111 42.43 2.86 27.63
CA THR A 111 42.17 4.13 28.35
C THR A 111 42.35 5.39 27.48
N ALA A 112 41.55 6.40 27.81
CA ALA A 112 41.78 7.85 27.74
C ALA A 112 42.01 8.57 26.39
N ALA A 113 40.96 9.31 26.01
CA ALA A 113 40.94 10.74 25.72
C ALA A 113 42.10 11.39 24.94
N SER A 114 41.77 11.95 23.77
CA SER A 114 41.99 13.39 23.57
C SER A 114 41.07 13.97 22.50
N THR A 115 40.81 15.25 22.71
CA THR A 115 39.76 16.09 22.15
C THR A 115 40.24 16.79 20.88
N ALA A 116 39.26 17.19 20.06
CA ALA A 116 39.28 18.32 19.14
C ALA A 116 39.61 18.08 17.65
N ALA A 117 38.59 18.45 16.86
CA ALA A 117 38.65 19.11 15.55
C ALA A 117 39.10 18.28 14.34
N SER A 118 38.11 17.82 13.55
CA SER A 118 37.97 18.37 12.20
C SER A 118 36.56 18.13 11.66
N ALA A 119 35.86 19.23 11.41
CA ALA A 119 34.63 19.27 10.64
C ALA A 119 34.95 18.90 9.19
N SER A 120 34.73 17.65 8.80
CA SER A 120 34.77 17.20 7.38
C SER A 120 34.41 15.71 7.30
N ALA A 121 33.13 15.37 7.48
CA ALA A 121 32.60 14.05 7.07
C ALA A 121 31.08 14.03 6.86
N THR A 122 30.40 15.18 6.86
CA THR A 122 29.02 15.34 6.35
C THR A 122 29.03 15.42 4.83
N ALA A 123 29.38 14.32 4.16
CA ALA A 123 29.18 14.18 2.71
C ALA A 123 29.27 12.74 2.16
N ALA A 124 29.25 11.69 2.99
CA ALA A 124 29.47 10.31 2.52
C ALA A 124 28.42 9.30 2.99
N ALA A 125 27.14 9.70 3.09
CA ALA A 125 26.02 8.79 3.36
C ALA A 125 24.96 8.75 2.23
N ALA A 126 25.29 9.24 1.04
CA ALA A 126 24.36 9.35 -0.09
C ALA A 126 24.68 8.44 -1.29
N ALA A 127 25.37 7.33 -1.06
CA ALA A 127 25.54 6.29 -2.08
C ALA A 127 25.21 4.90 -1.51
N ALA A 128 24.03 4.77 -0.89
CA ALA A 128 23.42 3.46 -0.73
C ALA A 128 22.98 2.97 -2.12
N ALA A 129 23.46 1.79 -2.50
CA ALA A 129 23.12 1.05 -3.71
C ALA A 129 21.63 1.15 -4.10
N PRO A 130 21.29 1.06 -5.40
CA PRO A 130 19.92 1.17 -5.89
C PRO A 130 19.11 -0.07 -5.48
N GLY A 131 18.65 -0.11 -4.23
CA GLY A 131 17.73 -1.11 -3.73
C GLY A 131 16.30 -0.73 -4.08
N ASN A 132 15.59 -1.62 -4.78
CA ASN A 132 14.15 -1.56 -5.08
C ASN A 132 13.31 -1.63 -3.80
N ARG A 133 13.24 -0.53 -3.03
CA ARG A 133 12.37 -0.47 -1.85
C ARG A 133 10.93 -0.40 -2.33
N PRO A 134 9.97 -1.14 -1.73
CA PRO A 134 8.60 -1.14 -2.22
C PRO A 134 7.73 0.01 -1.68
N HIS A 135 8.24 0.86 -0.79
CA HIS A 135 7.47 1.86 -0.05
C HIS A 135 7.99 3.28 -0.27
N PHE A 136 7.08 4.24 -0.22
CA PHE A 136 7.40 5.68 -0.23
C PHE A 136 8.14 6.08 1.05
N VAL A 137 9.27 6.76 0.91
CA VAL A 137 9.86 7.55 2.00
C VAL A 137 9.65 9.04 1.71
N SER A 138 10.14 9.91 2.59
CA SER A 138 9.84 11.34 2.50
C SER A 138 10.45 12.02 1.27
N ALA A 139 11.63 11.57 0.82
CA ALA A 139 12.21 12.05 -0.42
C ALA A 139 11.30 11.75 -1.63
N GLU A 140 10.76 10.54 -1.75
CA GLU A 140 9.84 10.20 -2.85
C GLU A 140 8.48 10.87 -2.69
N ASP A 141 7.98 11.09 -1.46
CA ASP A 141 6.78 11.89 -1.22
C ASP A 141 6.95 13.33 -1.74
N ILE A 142 8.13 13.94 -1.52
CA ILE A 142 8.43 15.30 -2.00
C ILE A 142 8.45 15.35 -3.53
N LEU A 143 9.09 14.37 -4.19
CA LEU A 143 9.11 14.27 -5.64
C LEU A 143 7.69 14.08 -6.20
N LEU A 144 6.93 13.14 -5.64
CA LEU A 144 5.54 12.90 -6.01
C LEU A 144 4.70 14.18 -5.91
N LEU A 145 4.75 14.87 -4.77
CA LEU A 145 3.97 16.10 -4.57
C LEU A 145 4.39 17.23 -5.51
N THR A 146 5.69 17.32 -5.83
CA THR A 146 6.21 18.30 -6.78
C THR A 146 5.65 18.04 -8.18
N GLN A 147 5.66 16.79 -8.65
CA GLN A 147 5.09 16.44 -9.95
C GLN A 147 3.55 16.59 -9.99
N VAL A 148 2.87 16.33 -8.87
CA VAL A 148 1.42 16.54 -8.75
C VAL A 148 1.06 18.02 -8.88
N LEU A 149 1.84 18.93 -8.31
CA LEU A 149 1.63 20.38 -8.45
C LEU A 149 1.90 20.89 -9.87
N ASP A 150 2.83 20.24 -10.58
CA ASP A 150 3.16 20.60 -11.95
C ASP A 150 2.10 20.12 -12.95
N VAL A 151 1.65 18.86 -12.82
CA VAL A 151 0.65 18.26 -13.72
C VAL A 151 -0.78 18.66 -13.37
N LYS A 152 -1.08 18.87 -12.09
CA LYS A 152 -2.43 19.16 -11.56
C LYS A 152 -3.45 18.12 -12.03
N PRO A 153 -3.34 16.86 -11.60
CA PRO A 153 -4.11 15.74 -12.14
C PRO A 153 -5.64 15.90 -12.00
N TRP A 154 -6.11 16.74 -11.06
CA TRP A 154 -7.52 17.08 -10.90
C TRP A 154 -8.08 18.01 -11.98
N ALA A 155 -7.22 18.73 -12.71
CA ALA A 155 -7.62 19.62 -13.80
C ALA A 155 -7.75 18.90 -15.16
N ALA A 156 -7.36 17.63 -15.24
CA ALA A 156 -7.54 16.83 -16.43
C ALA A 156 -9.04 16.48 -16.63
N ALA A 157 -9.49 16.45 -17.89
CA ALA A 157 -10.87 16.06 -18.24
C ALA A 157 -11.26 14.70 -17.66
N TYR A 158 -10.31 13.76 -17.67
CA TYR A 158 -10.39 12.52 -16.91
C TYR A 158 -9.27 12.52 -15.87
N ALA A 159 -9.65 12.49 -14.59
CA ALA A 159 -8.70 12.57 -13.49
C ALA A 159 -7.56 11.53 -13.61
N MET A 160 -7.87 10.32 -14.08
CA MET A 160 -6.88 9.24 -14.18
C MET A 160 -5.82 9.48 -15.26
N ASP A 161 -6.14 10.21 -16.32
CA ASP A 161 -5.16 10.60 -17.34
C ASP A 161 -4.16 11.60 -16.76
N GLY A 162 -4.64 12.54 -15.93
CA GLY A 162 -3.77 13.45 -15.19
C GLY A 162 -2.83 12.69 -14.24
N TRP A 163 -3.33 11.68 -13.52
CA TRP A 163 -2.49 10.85 -12.66
C TRP A 163 -1.51 9.97 -13.45
N GLN A 164 -1.87 9.55 -14.66
CA GLN A 164 -0.96 8.81 -15.53
C GLN A 164 0.21 9.70 -15.98
N GLN A 165 -0.07 10.97 -16.34
CA GLN A 165 0.97 11.95 -16.65
C GLN A 165 1.92 12.21 -15.47
N VAL A 166 1.41 12.24 -14.23
CA VAL A 166 2.26 12.33 -13.02
C VAL A 166 3.22 11.14 -12.95
N VAL A 167 2.75 9.93 -13.21
CA VAL A 167 3.60 8.72 -13.18
C VAL A 167 4.64 8.78 -14.28
N ASP A 168 4.29 9.24 -15.48
CA ASP A 168 5.24 9.32 -16.59
C ASP A 168 6.35 10.36 -16.31
N LYS A 169 6.01 11.51 -15.70
CA LYS A 169 7.02 12.47 -15.22
C LYS A 169 7.90 11.91 -14.10
N LEU A 170 7.32 11.15 -13.17
CA LEU A 170 8.09 10.48 -12.12
C LEU A 170 9.02 9.40 -12.69
N ARG A 171 8.60 8.67 -13.73
CA ARG A 171 9.45 7.67 -14.39
C ARG A 171 10.61 8.32 -15.16
N ALA A 172 10.41 9.53 -15.67
CA ALA A 172 11.47 10.32 -16.30
C ALA A 172 12.48 10.89 -15.29
N ASP A 173 12.10 11.01 -14.01
CA ASP A 173 12.97 11.51 -12.95
C ASP A 173 13.87 10.39 -12.39
N CYS A 174 15.18 10.49 -12.64
CA CYS A 174 16.15 9.51 -12.17
C CYS A 174 16.27 9.44 -10.63
N ALA A 175 15.78 10.44 -9.91
CA ALA A 175 15.73 10.43 -8.46
C ALA A 175 14.57 9.57 -7.91
N PHE A 176 13.52 9.31 -8.71
CA PHE A 176 12.39 8.50 -8.30
C PHE A 176 12.61 7.02 -8.62
N ARG A 177 12.85 6.22 -7.59
CA ARG A 177 13.27 4.81 -7.73
C ARG A 177 12.13 3.80 -7.53
N LEU A 178 10.88 4.25 -7.57
CA LEU A 178 9.71 3.42 -7.29
C LEU A 178 8.90 3.18 -8.56
N GLU A 179 8.64 1.91 -8.87
CA GLU A 179 7.64 1.57 -9.87
C GLU A 179 6.25 1.58 -9.22
N LYS A 180 5.44 2.60 -9.56
CA LYS A 180 4.09 2.80 -9.01
C LYS A 180 3.10 3.10 -10.13
N THR A 181 1.88 2.60 -9.95
CA THR A 181 0.75 2.89 -10.83
C THR A 181 0.12 4.23 -10.47
N ALA A 182 -0.63 4.82 -11.41
CA ALA A 182 -1.35 6.07 -11.21
C ALA A 182 -2.24 6.04 -9.96
N GLY A 183 -3.00 4.95 -9.78
CA GLY A 183 -3.84 4.75 -8.60
C GLY A 183 -3.04 4.64 -7.29
N ALA A 184 -1.84 4.07 -7.31
CA ALA A 184 -0.98 4.01 -6.12
C ALA A 184 -0.44 5.39 -5.73
N CYS A 185 -0.06 6.22 -6.71
CA CYS A 185 0.34 7.61 -6.49
C CYS A 185 -0.82 8.45 -5.94
N GLN A 186 -2.01 8.33 -6.52
CA GLN A 186 -3.22 9.00 -6.04
C GLN A 186 -3.56 8.59 -4.60
N ALA A 187 -3.58 7.29 -4.30
CA ALA A 187 -3.85 6.79 -2.96
C ALA A 187 -2.83 7.31 -1.94
N ARG A 188 -1.56 7.42 -2.33
CA ARG A 188 -0.50 7.97 -1.49
C ARG A 188 -0.75 9.45 -1.18
N VAL A 189 -1.06 10.28 -2.17
CA VAL A 189 -1.36 11.71 -1.96
C VAL A 189 -2.60 11.87 -1.06
N ASN A 190 -3.66 11.12 -1.32
CA ASN A 190 -4.87 11.15 -0.50
C ASN A 190 -4.57 10.79 0.97
N LEU A 191 -3.77 9.74 1.21
CA LEU A 191 -3.34 9.36 2.55
C LEU A 191 -2.57 10.49 3.25
N LEU A 192 -1.65 11.15 2.55
CA LEU A 192 -0.88 12.27 3.11
C LEU A 192 -1.77 13.47 3.44
N LEU A 193 -2.71 13.82 2.56
CA LEU A 193 -3.71 14.86 2.81
C LEU A 193 -4.61 14.50 4.00
N SER A 194 -5.05 13.25 4.12
CA SER A 194 -5.82 12.78 5.29
C SER A 194 -5.03 12.88 6.60
N HIS A 195 -3.74 12.52 6.61
CA HIS A 195 -2.89 12.71 7.78
C HIS A 195 -2.75 14.19 8.15
N MET A 196 -2.62 15.07 7.15
CA MET A 196 -2.54 16.51 7.38
C MET A 196 -3.85 17.05 7.98
N LYS A 197 -5.00 16.71 7.40
CA LYS A 197 -6.33 17.13 7.87
C LYS A 197 -6.66 16.60 9.28
N SER A 198 -6.21 15.40 9.61
CA SER A 198 -6.41 14.78 10.93
C SER A 198 -5.38 15.21 11.99
N GLY A 199 -4.44 16.10 11.67
CA GLY A 199 -3.41 16.54 12.60
C GLY A 199 -2.36 15.46 12.93
N ASN A 200 -2.30 14.37 12.16
CA ASN A 200 -1.38 13.24 12.40
C ASN A 200 0.05 13.55 11.90
N MET A 201 0.70 14.52 12.56
CA MET A 201 2.04 15.00 12.21
C MET A 201 3.13 13.96 12.48
N THR A 202 2.89 13.04 13.43
CA THR A 202 3.82 11.95 13.73
C THR A 202 3.93 10.98 12.56
N ALA A 203 2.83 10.63 11.89
CA ALA A 203 2.83 9.80 10.70
C ALA A 203 3.52 10.49 9.50
N LEU A 204 3.32 11.79 9.34
CA LEU A 204 3.99 12.59 8.30
C LEU A 204 5.51 12.71 8.53
N ARG A 205 5.95 12.78 9.79
CA ARG A 205 7.38 12.88 10.16
C ARG A 205 8.11 11.55 10.23
N LYS A 206 7.38 10.44 10.35
CA LYS A 206 7.93 9.10 10.65
C LYS A 206 9.04 8.65 9.69
N SER A 207 9.01 9.11 8.45
CA SER A 207 10.10 8.96 7.50
C SER A 207 10.73 10.34 7.26
N GLY A 208 12.05 10.43 7.23
CA GLY A 208 12.76 11.63 6.75
C GLY A 208 13.27 12.58 7.82
N THR A 209 14.04 13.55 7.34
CA THR A 209 14.67 14.61 8.14
C THR A 209 13.65 15.71 8.51
N LYS A 210 14.05 16.62 9.40
CA LYS A 210 13.22 17.78 9.77
C LYS A 210 12.91 18.64 8.54
N ASP A 211 13.92 18.89 7.71
CA ASP A 211 13.79 19.74 6.52
C ASP A 211 12.89 19.09 5.46
N GLU A 212 13.00 17.78 5.27
CA GLU A 212 12.10 17.02 4.39
C GLU A 212 10.65 17.07 4.89
N PHE A 213 10.44 16.98 6.21
CA PHE A 213 9.12 17.10 6.79
C PHE A 213 8.51 18.50 6.55
N GLU A 214 9.28 19.56 6.77
CA GLU A 214 8.83 20.94 6.55
C GLU A 214 8.48 21.18 5.07
N ARG A 215 9.37 20.75 4.15
CA ARG A 215 9.14 20.84 2.70
C ARG A 215 7.90 20.05 2.27
N LYS A 216 7.74 18.82 2.76
CA LYS A 216 6.57 17.98 2.46
C LYS A 216 5.28 18.63 2.95
N CYS A 217 5.27 19.18 4.16
CA CYS A 217 4.11 19.90 4.69
C CYS A 217 3.79 21.16 3.88
N ALA A 218 4.80 21.88 3.39
CA ALA A 218 4.59 23.03 2.51
C ALA A 218 3.92 22.60 1.19
N LEU A 219 4.42 21.56 0.54
CA LEU A 219 3.86 21.02 -0.68
C LEU A 219 2.43 20.51 -0.48
N LEU A 220 2.14 19.81 0.63
CA LEU A 220 0.78 19.33 0.91
C LEU A 220 -0.23 20.46 1.10
N ARG A 221 0.16 21.55 1.76
CA ARG A 221 -0.68 22.75 1.90
C ARG A 221 -0.98 23.38 0.55
N GLU A 222 0.03 23.47 -0.32
CA GLU A 222 -0.14 24.00 -1.67
C GLU A 222 -1.07 23.11 -2.52
N VAL A 223 -0.87 21.79 -2.51
CA VAL A 223 -1.74 20.84 -3.22
C VAL A 223 -3.19 20.98 -2.74
N ALA A 224 -3.41 21.06 -1.42
CA ALA A 224 -4.74 21.24 -0.87
C ALA A 224 -5.37 22.57 -1.32
N ALA A 225 -4.63 23.67 -1.29
CA ALA A 225 -5.11 24.98 -1.73
C ALA A 225 -5.50 24.97 -3.21
N GLN A 226 -4.69 24.38 -4.08
CA GLN A 226 -5.00 24.30 -5.52
C GLN A 226 -6.22 23.41 -5.82
N MET A 227 -6.37 22.29 -5.10
CA MET A 227 -7.55 21.44 -5.22
C MET A 227 -8.83 22.18 -4.79
N GLU A 228 -8.79 22.94 -3.69
CA GLU A 228 -9.93 23.73 -3.23
C GLU A 228 -10.29 24.86 -4.20
N VAL A 229 -9.30 25.55 -4.76
CA VAL A 229 -9.53 26.59 -5.78
C VAL A 229 -10.21 25.99 -7.01
N HIS A 230 -9.74 24.83 -7.47
CA HIS A 230 -10.30 24.16 -8.62
C HIS A 230 -11.74 23.66 -8.37
N GLU A 231 -12.01 23.12 -7.18
CA GLU A 231 -13.36 22.69 -6.79
C GLU A 231 -14.33 23.89 -6.77
N ARG A 232 -13.91 25.06 -6.27
CA ARG A 232 -14.71 26.29 -6.31
C ARG A 232 -14.95 26.80 -7.74
N MET A 233 -13.96 26.66 -8.62
CA MET A 233 -14.11 27.05 -10.03
C MET A 233 -15.10 26.15 -10.78
N GLN A 234 -15.14 24.84 -10.47
CA GLN A 234 -16.13 23.93 -11.03
C GLN A 234 -17.54 24.24 -10.51
N GLN A 235 -17.70 24.45 -9.21
CA GLN A 235 -18.99 24.79 -8.60
C GLN A 235 -19.55 26.14 -9.07
N GLY A 236 -18.68 27.10 -9.44
CA GLY A 236 -19.09 28.39 -10.00
C GLY A 236 -19.51 28.35 -11.48
N GLY A 237 -19.10 27.32 -12.24
CA GLY A 237 -19.43 27.18 -13.66
C GLY A 237 -20.83 26.62 -13.93
N ASP A 238 -21.34 25.78 -13.03
CA ASP A 238 -22.65 25.13 -13.20
C ASP A 238 -23.84 26.06 -12.91
N ASN A 239 -23.61 27.22 -12.27
CA ASN A 239 -24.66 28.19 -11.92
C ASN A 239 -24.91 29.28 -12.98
N VAL A 240 -24.17 29.30 -14.10
CA VAL A 240 -24.30 30.32 -15.17
C VAL A 240 -25.00 29.76 -16.43
N GLY A 241 -25.36 28.47 -16.44
CA GLY A 241 -25.92 27.79 -17.61
C GLY A 241 -27.46 27.81 -17.76
N VAL A 242 -28.21 28.31 -16.77
CA VAL A 242 -29.67 28.40 -16.84
C VAL A 242 -30.05 29.85 -16.57
N LEU A 243 -30.08 30.68 -17.62
CA LEU A 243 -30.91 31.89 -17.77
C LEU A 243 -30.40 32.68 -18.98
N ALA A 244 -30.59 32.12 -20.17
CA ALA A 244 -30.60 32.89 -21.38
C ALA A 244 -31.59 32.25 -22.35
N VAL A 245 -32.85 32.70 -22.28
CA VAL A 245 -33.74 32.99 -23.42
C VAL A 245 -35.10 33.47 -22.87
N SER A 246 -35.49 34.67 -23.30
CA SER A 246 -36.80 35.35 -23.17
C SER A 246 -37.16 35.87 -21.77
N GLY A 247 -37.43 37.15 -21.51
CA GLY A 247 -37.80 38.28 -22.37
C GLY A 247 -38.96 39.04 -21.70
N LEU A 248 -38.83 40.37 -21.59
CA LEU A 248 -39.81 41.41 -21.16
C LEU A 248 -39.83 41.84 -19.68
N GLU A 249 -39.30 43.05 -19.48
CA GLU A 249 -39.45 44.02 -18.36
C GLU A 249 -40.88 44.62 -18.28
N PRO A 250 -41.22 45.58 -17.38
CA PRO A 250 -41.10 45.63 -15.92
C PRO A 250 -42.36 46.23 -15.24
N THR A 251 -42.67 45.93 -13.97
CA THR A 251 -43.36 46.91 -13.09
C THR A 251 -43.31 46.58 -11.59
N ALA A 252 -42.75 47.54 -10.83
CA ALA A 252 -43.31 48.13 -9.61
C ALA A 252 -43.38 47.37 -8.25
N ILE A 253 -42.65 47.97 -7.29
CA ILE A 253 -43.09 48.40 -5.93
C ILE A 253 -42.68 47.54 -4.70
N VAL A 254 -41.66 48.10 -4.00
CA VAL A 254 -41.50 48.32 -2.54
C VAL A 254 -41.18 47.13 -1.61
N GLY A 255 -40.02 47.23 -0.91
CA GLY A 255 -39.37 46.23 -0.03
C GLY A 255 -39.98 46.10 1.38
N PRO A 256 -39.21 45.92 2.48
CA PRO A 256 -37.80 45.53 2.65
C PRO A 256 -37.64 44.24 3.52
N THR A 257 -36.50 43.57 3.44
CA THR A 257 -35.71 42.99 4.57
C THR A 257 -34.70 42.02 3.96
N ALA A 258 -33.43 42.44 3.94
CA ALA A 258 -32.33 41.58 3.57
C ALA A 258 -32.17 40.48 4.64
N VAL A 259 -32.52 39.25 4.28
CA VAL A 259 -32.01 38.04 4.95
C VAL A 259 -30.89 37.46 4.09
N SER A 260 -29.73 37.33 4.73
CA SER A 260 -28.44 36.94 4.16
C SER A 260 -28.49 35.74 3.19
N PRO A 261 -27.75 35.77 2.06
CA PRO A 261 -27.72 34.68 1.09
C PRO A 261 -26.83 33.49 1.51
N ILE A 262 -26.30 33.48 2.74
CA ILE A 262 -25.31 32.49 3.19
C ILE A 262 -25.96 31.13 3.53
N ASN A 263 -27.27 31.09 3.82
CA ASN A 263 -27.96 29.84 4.20
C ASN A 263 -28.49 29.02 3.01
N ALA A 264 -28.69 29.61 1.83
CA ALA A 264 -29.27 28.89 0.69
C ALA A 264 -28.29 27.88 0.08
N GLY A 265 -27.00 28.23 -0.05
CA GLY A 265 -25.99 27.35 -0.65
C GLY A 265 -25.57 26.17 0.23
N LEU A 266 -25.71 26.27 1.56
CA LEU A 266 -25.36 25.19 2.49
C LEU A 266 -26.43 24.09 2.51
N VAL A 267 -27.71 24.46 2.33
CA VAL A 267 -28.83 23.51 2.25
C VAL A 267 -28.76 22.69 0.95
N ASP A 268 -28.32 23.31 -0.15
CA ASP A 268 -28.19 22.65 -1.45
C ASP A 268 -27.07 21.58 -1.46
N LEU A 269 -25.90 21.90 -0.89
CA LEU A 269 -24.79 20.93 -0.72
C LEU A 269 -25.15 19.77 0.23
N ALA A 270 -25.92 20.04 1.29
CA ALA A 270 -26.39 18.99 2.18
C ALA A 270 -27.37 18.05 1.47
N GLN A 271 -28.30 18.61 0.69
CA GLN A 271 -29.28 17.87 -0.09
C GLN A 271 -28.63 17.05 -1.21
N GLU A 272 -27.58 17.57 -1.83
CA GLU A 272 -26.81 16.84 -2.85
C GLU A 272 -26.02 15.67 -2.26
N ARG A 273 -25.39 15.87 -1.09
CA ARG A 273 -24.75 14.79 -0.32
C ARG A 273 -25.74 13.71 0.09
N GLU A 274 -26.95 14.09 0.48
CA GLU A 274 -28.02 13.16 0.81
C GLU A 274 -28.49 12.36 -0.41
N ARG A 275 -28.69 13.01 -1.57
CA ARG A 275 -29.00 12.32 -2.84
C ARG A 275 -27.88 11.36 -3.27
N MET A 276 -26.62 11.71 -3.06
CA MET A 276 -25.50 10.81 -3.31
C MET A 276 -25.47 9.62 -2.35
N ALA A 277 -25.77 9.84 -1.07
CA ALA A 277 -25.88 8.78 -0.08
C ALA A 277 -27.03 7.82 -0.42
N GLN A 278 -28.19 8.34 -0.83
CA GLN A 278 -29.34 7.55 -1.27
C GLN A 278 -29.02 6.71 -2.51
N ARG A 279 -28.42 7.30 -3.55
CA ARG A 279 -27.98 6.57 -4.76
C ARG A 279 -26.98 5.46 -4.45
N ARG A 280 -26.07 5.68 -3.50
CA ARG A 280 -25.12 4.66 -3.04
C ARG A 280 -25.83 3.52 -2.31
N LEU A 281 -26.87 3.83 -1.54
CA LEU A 281 -27.67 2.84 -0.82
C LEU A 281 -28.49 1.98 -1.80
N GLU A 282 -29.15 2.61 -2.77
CA GLU A 282 -29.88 1.92 -3.85
C GLU A 282 -28.98 0.99 -4.68
N LEU A 283 -27.75 1.43 -4.99
CA LEU A 283 -26.77 0.58 -5.68
C LEU A 283 -26.36 -0.64 -4.84
N MET A 284 -26.19 -0.45 -3.54
CA MET A 284 -25.88 -1.54 -2.61
C MET A 284 -27.05 -2.53 -2.52
N GLU A 285 -28.28 -2.03 -2.42
CA GLU A 285 -29.50 -2.83 -2.37
C GLU A 285 -29.68 -3.65 -3.65
N ARG A 286 -29.57 -3.03 -4.83
CA ARG A 286 -29.62 -3.74 -6.11
C ARG A 286 -28.52 -4.78 -6.26
N LYS A 287 -27.32 -4.51 -5.72
CA LYS A 287 -26.23 -5.49 -5.73
C LYS A 287 -26.55 -6.69 -4.84
N MET A 288 -27.05 -6.43 -3.63
CA MET A 288 -27.47 -7.45 -2.69
C MET A 288 -28.62 -8.30 -3.25
N GLU A 289 -29.61 -7.68 -3.89
CA GLU A 289 -30.72 -8.40 -4.53
C GLU A 289 -30.25 -9.33 -5.65
N ARG A 290 -29.32 -8.87 -6.49
CA ARG A 290 -28.74 -9.70 -7.56
C ARG A 290 -27.97 -10.89 -7.00
N GLU A 291 -27.20 -10.68 -5.94
CA GLU A 291 -26.46 -11.75 -5.27
C GLU A 291 -27.41 -12.77 -4.62
N LEU A 292 -28.45 -12.30 -3.94
CA LEU A 292 -29.48 -13.16 -3.36
C LEU A 292 -30.23 -13.95 -4.45
N ALA A 293 -30.56 -13.32 -5.57
CA ALA A 293 -31.20 -13.99 -6.70
C ALA A 293 -30.28 -15.04 -7.34
N ALA A 294 -28.99 -14.76 -7.48
CA ALA A 294 -28.01 -15.72 -7.97
C ALA A 294 -27.86 -16.91 -7.02
N GLN A 295 -27.81 -16.66 -5.71
CA GLN A 295 -27.74 -17.71 -4.70
C GLN A 295 -29.00 -18.58 -4.71
N LYS A 296 -30.19 -17.97 -4.85
CA LYS A 296 -31.45 -18.70 -5.00
C LYS A 296 -31.44 -19.60 -6.23
N ARG A 297 -31.04 -19.08 -7.40
CA ARG A 297 -30.92 -19.89 -8.62
C ARG A 297 -29.95 -21.06 -8.45
N HIS A 298 -28.76 -20.80 -7.93
CA HIS A 298 -27.77 -21.83 -7.67
C HIS A 298 -28.31 -22.90 -6.70
N SER A 299 -29.04 -22.51 -5.66
CA SER A 299 -29.68 -23.46 -4.74
C SER A 299 -30.78 -24.28 -5.42
N GLN A 300 -31.58 -23.66 -6.28
CA GLN A 300 -32.64 -24.34 -7.04
C GLN A 300 -32.05 -25.35 -8.03
N GLU A 301 -30.99 -24.97 -8.75
CA GLU A 301 -30.26 -25.86 -9.66
C GLU A 301 -29.69 -27.08 -8.93
N GLN A 302 -29.18 -26.90 -7.70
CA GLN A 302 -28.73 -28.02 -6.88
C GLN A 302 -29.88 -28.95 -6.49
N VAL A 303 -31.04 -28.41 -6.13
CA VAL A 303 -32.23 -29.20 -5.80
C VAL A 303 -32.74 -29.95 -7.04
N GLU A 304 -32.88 -29.29 -8.18
CA GLU A 304 -33.31 -29.93 -9.44
C GLU A 304 -32.36 -31.05 -9.86
N ARG A 305 -31.05 -30.85 -9.69
CA ARG A 305 -30.05 -31.89 -9.95
C ARG A 305 -30.22 -33.09 -9.02
N LEU A 306 -30.49 -32.86 -7.74
CA LEU A 306 -30.77 -33.93 -6.77
C LEU A 306 -32.07 -34.66 -7.08
N GLU A 307 -33.14 -33.93 -7.43
CA GLU A 307 -34.41 -34.52 -7.83
C GLU A 307 -34.28 -35.38 -9.09
N LYS A 308 -33.51 -34.92 -10.08
CA LYS A 308 -33.25 -35.69 -11.30
C LYS A 308 -32.54 -37.01 -10.98
N LEU A 309 -31.50 -36.97 -10.14
CA LEU A 309 -30.83 -38.18 -9.67
C LEU A 309 -31.75 -39.13 -8.90
N HIS A 310 -32.71 -38.57 -8.14
CA HIS A 310 -33.68 -39.38 -7.39
C HIS A 310 -34.75 -40.02 -8.28
N ARG A 311 -35.11 -39.40 -9.41
CA ARG A 311 -36.05 -39.97 -10.40
C ARG A 311 -35.42 -41.04 -11.30
N GLU A 312 -34.10 -41.03 -11.43
CA GLU A 312 -33.33 -41.98 -12.23
C GLU A 312 -32.92 -43.25 -11.45
N GLN A 313 -33.22 -43.32 -10.14
CA GLN A 313 -33.11 -44.52 -9.28
C GLN A 313 -34.48 -45.18 -9.11
#